data_AF-A0AAP0J4N4-F1
#
_entry.id   AF-A0AAP0J4N4-F1
#
_cell.length_a   1.000
_cell.length_b   1.000
_cell.length_c   1.000
_cell.angle_alpha   90.00
_cell.angle_beta   90.00
_cell.angle_gamma   90.00
#
_symmetry.space_group_name_H-M   'P 1'
#
loop_
_entity.id
_entity.type
_entity.pdbx_description
1 polymer ?
#
loop_
_entity_poly.entity_id
_entity_poly.type
_entity_poly.pdbx_seq_one_letter_code
_entity_poly.pdbx_strand_id
1 'polypeptide(L)'
;MVLFLGVADIVGRKFGTRKLPYNQSKSYAGSIAMVTAGFGASLTFMLYFSFFGFMQESWAMVLGFLVTSLAAALVESLPIHSIIDDNITVVLASIVAGKLIF
;
A
#
# COMPACT_ATOMS: atom_id res chain seq x y z
N MET A 1 -5.14 2.35 5.34
CA MET A 1 -4.12 1.52 4.65
C MET A 1 -3.83 0.19 5.36
N VAL A 2 -3.59 0.18 6.69
CA VAL A 2 -3.27 -1.03 7.49
C VAL A 2 -4.35 -2.13 7.43
N LEU A 3 -5.63 -1.78 7.42
CA LEU A 3 -6.72 -2.77 7.29
C LEU A 3 -6.67 -3.54 5.95
N PHE A 4 -6.29 -2.87 4.87
CA PHE A 4 -6.23 -3.48 3.53
C PHE A 4 -4.96 -4.30 3.31
N LEU A 5 -3.88 -3.96 4.02
CA LEU A 5 -2.65 -4.75 4.11
C LEU A 5 -2.93 -6.16 4.65
N GLY A 6 -3.66 -6.27 5.76
CA GLY A 6 -4.03 -7.56 6.33
C GLY A 6 -4.85 -8.43 5.36
N VAL A 7 -5.80 -7.83 4.64
CA VAL A 7 -6.59 -8.54 3.62
C VAL A 7 -5.72 -8.97 2.44
N ALA A 8 -4.82 -8.11 1.96
CA ALA A 8 -3.89 -8.41 0.88
C ALA A 8 -2.90 -9.54 1.26
N ASP A 9 -2.41 -9.58 2.50
CA ASP A 9 -1.51 -10.63 2.98
C ASP A 9 -2.24 -11.97 3.13
N ILE A 10 -3.49 -11.96 3.62
CA ILE A 10 -4.35 -13.16 3.66
C ILE A 10 -4.60 -13.70 2.25
N VAL A 11 -4.96 -12.83 1.30
CA VAL A 11 -5.19 -13.22 -0.10
C VAL A 11 -3.89 -13.70 -0.74
N GLY A 12 -2.77 -13.01 -0.48
CA GLY A 12 -1.45 -13.33 -1.02
C GLY A 12 -0.90 -14.67 -0.51
N ARG A 13 -1.17 -15.04 0.74
CA ARG A 13 -0.79 -16.35 1.32
C ARG A 13 -1.71 -17.48 0.86
N LYS A 14 -3.01 -17.20 0.68
CA LYS A 14 -4.01 -18.22 0.33
C LYS A 14 -4.12 -18.50 -1.18
N PHE A 15 -3.86 -17.49 -2.02
CA PHE A 15 -4.02 -17.57 -3.48
C PHE A 15 -2.75 -17.23 -4.28
N GLY A 16 -1.67 -16.78 -3.63
CA GLY A 16 -0.42 -16.42 -4.29
C GLY A 16 0.43 -17.62 -4.72
N THR A 17 0.14 -18.17 -5.90
CA THR A 17 0.89 -19.29 -6.49
C THR A 17 2.29 -18.91 -6.98
N ARG A 18 2.50 -17.66 -7.41
CA ARG A 18 3.82 -17.12 -7.80
C ARG A 18 4.42 -16.26 -6.69
N LYS A 19 5.44 -16.83 -6.03
CA LYS A 19 6.20 -16.18 -4.96
C LYS A 19 7.29 -15.28 -5.50
N LEU A 20 7.73 -14.30 -4.71
CA LEU A 20 8.83 -13.42 -5.08
C LEU A 20 10.17 -14.20 -4.98
N PRO A 21 11.08 -14.07 -5.98
CA PRO A 21 12.33 -14.84 -6.02
C PRO A 21 13.27 -14.54 -4.83
N TYR A 22 13.14 -13.37 -4.22
CA TYR A 22 13.89 -12.91 -3.05
C TYR A 22 13.12 -13.05 -1.72
N ASN A 23 11.81 -13.37 -1.76
CA ASN A 23 11.00 -13.53 -0.56
C ASN A 23 9.89 -14.58 -0.74
N GLN A 24 10.16 -15.80 -0.28
CA GLN A 24 9.26 -16.96 -0.36
C GLN A 24 8.04 -16.87 0.58
N SER A 25 7.93 -15.84 1.42
CA SER A 25 6.73 -15.59 2.22
C SER A 25 5.74 -14.65 1.53
N LYS A 26 6.18 -13.90 0.51
CA LYS A 26 5.37 -12.91 -0.22
C LYS A 26 5.14 -13.33 -1.68
N SER A 27 4.00 -12.95 -2.23
CA SER A 27 3.60 -13.28 -3.59
C SER A 27 3.38 -12.03 -4.42
N TYR A 28 3.62 -12.13 -5.74
CA TYR A 28 3.31 -11.03 -6.67
C TYR A 28 1.84 -10.63 -6.58
N ALA A 29 0.94 -11.61 -6.38
CA ALA A 29 -0.48 -11.37 -6.18
C ALA A 29 -0.77 -10.55 -4.91
N GLY A 30 -0.07 -10.83 -3.80
CA GLY A 30 -0.17 -10.06 -2.56
C GLY A 30 0.29 -8.62 -2.74
N SER A 31 1.42 -8.38 -3.43
CA SER A 31 1.91 -7.03 -3.70
C SER A 31 0.95 -6.22 -4.60
N ILE A 32 0.39 -6.83 -5.65
CA ILE A 32 -0.60 -6.16 -6.51
C ILE A 32 -1.88 -5.86 -5.73
N ALA A 33 -2.37 -6.80 -4.91
CA ALA A 33 -3.53 -6.59 -4.05
C ALA A 33 -3.31 -5.44 -3.07
N MET A 34 -2.11 -5.33 -2.51
CA MET A 34 -1.75 -4.24 -1.61
C MET A 34 -1.73 -2.88 -2.31
N VAL A 35 -1.08 -2.77 -3.48
CA VAL A 35 -1.03 -1.51 -4.25
C VAL A 35 -2.45 -1.08 -4.63
N THR A 36 -3.24 -2.00 -5.18
CA THR A 36 -4.62 -1.71 -5.63
C THR A 36 -5.53 -1.34 -4.48
N ALA A 37 -5.47 -2.06 -3.36
CA ALA A 37 -6.29 -1.75 -2.19
C ALA A 37 -5.83 -0.46 -1.48
N GLY A 38 -4.53 -0.21 -1.38
CA GLY A 38 -3.96 1.02 -0.83
C GLY A 38 -4.33 2.24 -1.65
N PHE A 39 -4.14 2.16 -2.97
CA PHE A 39 -4.53 3.21 -3.91
C PHE A 39 -6.04 3.46 -3.92
N GLY A 40 -6.84 2.38 -4.00
CA GLY A 40 -8.31 2.48 -3.99
C GLY A 40 -8.86 3.08 -2.70
N ALA A 41 -8.28 2.74 -1.55
CA ALA A 41 -8.65 3.34 -0.27
C ALA A 41 -8.33 4.84 -0.24
N SER A 42 -7.14 5.25 -0.68
CA SER A 42 -6.75 6.67 -0.74
C SER A 42 -7.64 7.48 -1.67
N LEU A 43 -7.99 6.93 -2.85
CA LEU A 43 -8.92 7.56 -3.77
C LEU A 43 -10.32 7.68 -3.17
N THR A 44 -10.80 6.64 -2.49
CA THR A 44 -12.10 6.67 -1.80
C THR A 44 -12.14 7.75 -0.72
N PHE A 45 -11.06 7.89 0.07
CA PHE A 45 -10.97 8.97 1.05
C PHE A 45 -10.94 10.36 0.39
N MET A 46 -10.18 10.54 -0.68
CA MET A 46 -10.14 11.80 -1.43
C MET A 46 -11.52 12.19 -1.95
N LEU A 47 -12.23 11.27 -2.62
CA LEU A 47 -13.59 11.47 -3.12
C LEU A 47 -14.57 11.75 -1.98
N TYR A 48 -14.46 11.02 -0.87
CA TYR A 48 -15.29 11.23 0.32
C TYR A 48 -15.10 12.64 0.88
N PHE A 49 -13.87 13.08 1.13
CA PHE A 49 -13.60 14.43 1.64
C PHE A 49 -13.94 15.53 0.63
N SER A 50 -13.79 15.26 -0.67
CA SER A 50 -14.20 16.21 -1.70
C SER A 50 -15.71 16.39 -1.79
N PHE A 51 -16.47 15.30 -1.61
CA PHE A 51 -17.93 15.35 -1.56
C PHE A 51 -18.46 16.29 -0.47
N PHE A 52 -17.77 16.36 0.69
CA PHE A 52 -18.11 17.30 1.76
C PHE A 52 -17.48 18.70 1.60
N GLY A 53 -16.75 18.95 0.52
CA GLY A 53 -16.10 20.23 0.24
C GLY A 53 -14.85 20.52 1.09
N PHE A 54 -14.31 19.51 1.79
CA PHE A 54 -13.10 19.67 2.62
C PHE A 54 -11.80 19.60 1.81
N MET A 55 -11.85 19.09 0.58
CA MET A 55 -10.68 18.87 -0.28
C MET A 55 -11.03 19.04 -1.75
N GLN A 56 -10.12 19.62 -2.53
CA GLN A 56 -10.27 19.74 -3.98
C GLN A 56 -9.44 18.69 -4.69
N GLU A 57 -10.10 17.78 -5.42
CA GLU A 57 -9.43 16.69 -6.14
C GLU A 57 -8.44 17.22 -7.17
N SER A 58 -7.26 16.58 -7.27
CA SER A 58 -6.26 16.93 -8.26
C SER A 58 -5.56 15.70 -8.80
N TRP A 59 -5.14 15.77 -10.07
CA TRP A 59 -4.34 14.72 -10.69
C TRP A 59 -3.01 14.49 -9.98
N ALA A 60 -2.43 15.54 -9.38
CA ALA A 60 -1.24 15.44 -8.56
C ALA A 60 -1.48 14.56 -7.31
N MET A 61 -2.65 14.65 -6.69
CA MET A 61 -3.01 13.79 -5.55
C MET A 61 -3.20 12.34 -5.93
N VAL A 62 -3.86 12.08 -7.04
CA VAL A 62 -4.01 10.72 -7.57
C VAL A 62 -2.64 10.10 -7.84
N LEU A 63 -1.74 10.83 -8.52
CA LEU A 63 -0.37 10.36 -8.75
C LEU A 63 0.41 10.17 -7.44
N GLY A 64 0.24 11.06 -6.48
CA GLY A 64 0.87 10.94 -5.18
C GLY A 64 0.44 9.70 -4.41
N PHE A 65 -0.86 9.39 -4.38
CA PHE A 65 -1.37 8.16 -3.78
C PHE A 65 -0.84 6.91 -4.47
N LEU A 66 -0.72 6.93 -5.80
CA LEU A 66 -0.14 5.81 -6.55
C LEU A 66 1.32 5.60 -6.14
N VAL A 67 2.14 6.65 -6.12
CA VAL A 67 3.56 6.57 -5.74
C VAL A 67 3.71 6.12 -4.28
N THR A 68 2.92 6.66 -3.35
CA THR A 68 2.92 6.23 -1.95
C THR A 68 2.55 4.75 -1.81
N SER A 69 1.52 4.28 -2.54
CA SER A 69 1.11 2.88 -2.50
C SER A 69 2.16 1.92 -3.09
N LEU A 70 2.88 2.35 -4.13
CA LEU A 70 4.00 1.60 -4.70
C LEU A 70 5.19 1.56 -3.75
N ALA A 71 5.55 2.68 -3.11
CA ALA A 71 6.62 2.74 -2.13
C ALA A 71 6.33 1.83 -0.93
N ALA A 72 5.09 1.85 -0.43
CA ALA A 72 4.62 0.95 0.60
C ALA A 72 4.77 -0.53 0.19
N ALA A 73 4.35 -0.89 -1.02
CA ALA A 73 4.45 -2.27 -1.51
C ALA A 73 5.89 -2.73 -1.76
N LEU A 74 6.79 -1.81 -2.13
CA LEU A 74 8.21 -2.09 -2.21
C LEU A 74 8.78 -2.40 -0.83
N VAL A 75 8.46 -1.60 0.19
CA VAL A 75 8.91 -1.83 1.56
C VAL A 75 8.38 -3.16 2.11
N GLU A 76 7.12 -3.48 1.85
CA GLU A 76 6.50 -4.78 2.18
C GLU A 76 7.20 -5.98 1.51
N SER A 77 7.69 -5.79 0.28
CA SER A 77 8.33 -6.86 -0.48
C SER A 77 9.72 -7.24 0.05
N LEU A 78 10.35 -6.38 0.85
CA LEU A 78 11.69 -6.59 1.37
C LEU A 78 11.70 -7.74 2.41
N PRO A 79 12.74 -8.57 2.45
CA PRO A 79 12.84 -9.70 3.39
C PRO A 79 13.27 -9.24 4.80
N ILE A 80 12.64 -8.18 5.34
CA ILE A 80 12.99 -7.57 6.64
C ILE A 80 12.05 -8.06 7.77
N HIS A 81 10.99 -8.79 7.41
CA HIS A 81 10.00 -9.41 8.32
C HIS A 81 10.62 -10.14 9.53
N SER A 82 11.84 -10.67 9.43
CA SER A 82 12.49 -11.40 10.54
C SER A 82 12.91 -10.50 11.71
N ILE A 83 12.97 -9.18 11.52
CA ILE A 83 13.47 -8.22 12.53
C ILE A 83 12.37 -7.22 12.94
N ILE A 84 11.51 -6.80 12.02
CA ILE A 84 10.48 -5.78 12.26
C ILE A 84 9.17 -6.19 11.57
N ASP A 85 8.03 -6.01 12.23
CA ASP A 85 6.70 -6.28 11.67
C ASP A 85 6.41 -5.37 10.46
N ASP A 86 6.01 -6.00 9.36
CA ASP A 86 5.66 -5.39 8.08
C ASP A 86 4.60 -4.28 8.24
N ASN A 87 3.67 -4.42 9.19
CA ASN A 87 2.65 -3.40 9.45
C ASN A 87 3.24 -2.08 9.98
N ILE A 88 4.39 -2.12 10.66
CA ILE A 88 5.07 -0.92 11.14
C ILE A 88 5.90 -0.28 10.04
N THR A 89 6.67 -1.09 9.30
CA THR A 89 7.55 -0.60 8.24
C THR A 89 6.76 0.04 7.09
N VAL A 90 5.63 -0.55 6.71
CA VAL A 90 4.77 0.01 5.66
C VAL A 90 4.12 1.30 6.10
N VAL A 91 3.62 1.40 7.34
CA VAL A 91 3.04 2.65 7.85
C VAL A 91 4.07 3.78 7.83
N LEU A 92 5.28 3.52 8.32
CA LEU A 92 6.37 4.49 8.30
C LEU A 92 6.74 4.91 6.87
N ALA A 93 6.89 3.95 5.96
CA ALA A 93 7.18 4.23 4.55
C ALA A 93 6.11 5.13 3.91
N SER A 94 4.85 4.89 4.26
CA SER A 94 3.71 5.64 3.73
C SER A 94 3.65 7.05 4.28
N ILE A 95 3.95 7.24 5.58
CA ILE A 95 4.04 8.57 6.20
C ILE A 95 5.19 9.37 5.58
N VAL A 96 6.36 8.75 5.40
CA VAL A 96 7.53 9.41 4.80
C VAL A 96 7.26 9.77 3.34
N ALA A 97 6.73 8.82 2.55
CA ALA A 97 6.37 9.09 1.15
C ALA A 97 5.29 10.16 1.04
N GLY A 98 4.25 10.10 1.89
CA GLY A 98 3.21 11.13 1.95
C GLY A 98 3.79 12.51 2.22
N LYS A 99 4.67 12.65 3.22
CA LYS A 99 5.32 13.93 3.58
C LYS A 99 6.25 14.47 2.49
N LEU A 100 6.79 13.62 1.63
CA LEU A 100 7.66 14.04 0.53
C LEU A 100 6.88 14.47 -0.71
N ILE A 101 5.65 13.98 -0.86
CA ILE A 101 4.84 14.19 -2.07
C ILE A 101 3.78 15.28 -1.87
N PHE A 102 3.27 15.43 -0.65
CA PHE A 102 2.22 16.39 -0.24
C PHE A 102 2.77 17.43 0.73
#